data_AF-A0A6A6LND8-F1
#
_entry.id   AF-A0A6A6LND8-F1
#
_cell.length_a   1.000
_cell.length_b   1.000
_cell.length_c   1.000
_cell.angle_alpha   90.00
_cell.angle_beta   90.00
_cell.angle_gamma   90.00
#
_symmetry.space_group_name_H-M   'P 1'
#
loop_
_entity.id
_entity.type
_entity.pdbx_description
1 polymer ?
#
loop_
_entity_poly.entity_id
_entity_poly.type
_entity_poly.pdbx_seq_one_letter_code
_entity_poly.pdbx_strand_id
1 'polypeptide(L)'
;MRMVISEETPQTVQLDRVGGWLSRADATITEVNILLNRAIRERQKLCLAGCCSRNSPNLTYLFVGENKHIEEIISVEKLDDVQVGDENFNPFFKLEYLILDELPELKSIYPKALSFPSLKRIEVYKCPQLKKLPLNSSSANGGKVEIEAEERWWKDVEWEDDSTKTTFLPCFVPSRHRY
;
A
#
# COMPACT_ATOMS: atom_id res chain seq x y z
N MET A 1 7.78 59.11 -25.08
CA MET A 1 6.97 58.01 -25.66
C MET A 1 7.83 56.76 -25.71
N ARG A 2 7.20 55.61 -25.44
CA ARG A 2 7.79 54.30 -25.13
C ARG A 2 8.49 53.66 -26.33
N MET A 3 9.58 52.93 -26.08
CA MET A 3 9.96 51.76 -26.86
C MET A 3 9.64 50.54 -25.98
N VAL A 4 8.67 49.73 -26.39
CA VAL A 4 8.41 48.41 -25.80
C VAL A 4 8.76 47.41 -26.89
N ILE A 5 9.85 46.69 -26.68
CA ILE A 5 10.24 45.53 -27.48
C ILE A 5 9.39 44.36 -26.96
N SER A 6 8.56 43.80 -27.82
CA SER A 6 7.82 42.57 -27.55
C SER A 6 8.78 41.39 -27.74
N GLU A 7 9.22 40.78 -26.65
CA GLU A 7 9.83 39.45 -26.68
C GLU A 7 8.70 38.41 -26.71
N GLU A 8 8.39 37.90 -27.89
CA GLU A 8 7.62 36.66 -28.03
C GLU A 8 8.56 35.47 -27.70
N THR A 9 8.30 34.79 -26.59
CA THR A 9 8.94 33.49 -26.30
C THR A 9 8.30 32.40 -27.17
N PRO A 10 9.07 31.55 -27.88
CA PRO A 10 8.52 30.50 -28.72
C PRO A 10 7.83 29.42 -27.88
N GLN A 11 6.63 29.03 -28.32
CA GLN A 11 5.85 27.92 -27.76
C GLN A 11 6.68 26.63 -27.73
N THR A 12 6.82 26.02 -26.55
CA THR A 12 7.40 24.69 -26.41
C THR A 12 6.38 23.62 -26.80
N VAL A 13 6.29 23.33 -28.10
CA VAL A 13 5.55 22.17 -28.64
C VAL A 13 6.47 20.95 -28.61
N GLN A 14 6.64 20.32 -27.43
CA GLN A 14 7.18 18.94 -27.30
C GLN A 14 6.64 18.24 -26.04
N LEU A 15 5.31 18.19 -25.86
CA LEU A 15 4.69 17.44 -24.75
C LEU A 15 3.96 16.16 -25.17
N ASP A 16 3.56 16.06 -26.44
CA ASP A 16 2.74 14.93 -26.91
C ASP A 16 3.58 13.65 -27.17
N ARG A 17 4.83 13.82 -27.63
CA ARG A 17 5.73 12.69 -27.91
C ARG A 17 6.23 11.99 -26.65
N VAL A 18 6.46 12.74 -25.57
CA VAL A 18 6.93 12.17 -24.29
C VAL A 18 5.76 11.55 -23.52
N GLY A 19 4.56 12.11 -23.64
CA GLY A 19 3.34 11.54 -23.04
C GLY A 19 3.08 10.09 -23.51
N GLY A 20 3.23 9.83 -24.81
CA GLY A 20 3.09 8.46 -25.33
C GLY A 20 4.17 7.49 -24.84
N TRP A 21 5.35 7.97 -24.45
CA TRP A 21 6.43 7.15 -23.91
C TRP A 21 6.20 6.88 -22.42
N LEU A 22 5.72 7.89 -21.68
CA LEU A 22 5.32 7.76 -20.28
C LEU A 22 4.16 6.79 -20.13
N SER A 23 3.07 6.93 -20.89
CA SER A 23 1.94 6.00 -20.81
C SER A 23 2.31 4.56 -21.15
N ARG A 24 3.30 4.36 -22.02
CA ARG A 24 3.83 3.01 -22.32
C ARG A 24 4.66 2.47 -21.16
N ALA A 25 5.49 3.32 -20.54
CA ALA A 25 6.25 2.95 -19.36
C ALA A 25 5.29 2.60 -18.20
N ASP A 26 4.29 3.43 -17.92
CA ASP A 26 3.29 3.23 -16.87
C ASP A 26 2.45 1.96 -17.12
N ALA A 27 2.04 1.71 -18.37
CA ALA A 27 1.36 0.47 -18.74
C ALA A 27 2.25 -0.76 -18.50
N THR A 28 3.54 -0.68 -18.84
CA THR A 28 4.51 -1.75 -18.58
C THR A 28 4.72 -1.95 -17.07
N ILE A 29 4.83 -0.87 -16.29
CA ILE A 29 4.94 -0.90 -14.83
C ILE A 29 3.70 -1.55 -14.22
N THR A 30 2.51 -1.16 -14.68
CA THR A 30 1.23 -1.75 -14.27
C THR A 30 1.19 -3.25 -14.57
N GLU A 31 1.60 -3.68 -15.77
CA GLU A 31 1.68 -5.09 -16.12
C GLU A 31 2.67 -5.86 -15.24
N VAL A 32 3.84 -5.30 -14.97
CA VAL A 32 4.83 -5.88 -14.06
C VAL A 32 4.26 -5.99 -12.64
N ASN A 33 3.54 -4.98 -12.16
CA ASN A 33 2.89 -5.00 -10.85
C ASN A 33 1.77 -6.04 -10.79
N ILE A 34 0.96 -6.18 -11.86
CA ILE A 34 -0.06 -7.23 -11.98
C ILE A 34 0.60 -8.62 -11.98
N LEU A 35 1.68 -8.80 -12.73
CA LEU A 35 2.43 -10.06 -12.79
C LEU A 35 3.10 -10.38 -11.46
N LEU A 36 3.63 -9.37 -10.76
CA LEU A 36 4.20 -9.51 -9.42
C LEU A 36 3.12 -9.91 -8.43
N ASN A 37 1.97 -9.25 -8.43
CA ASN A 37 0.83 -9.61 -7.59
C ASN A 37 0.30 -11.00 -7.91
N ARG A 38 0.20 -11.36 -9.20
CA ARG A 38 -0.17 -12.71 -9.63
C ARG A 38 0.87 -13.73 -9.19
N ALA A 39 2.15 -13.45 -9.31
CA ALA A 39 3.23 -14.34 -8.89
C ALA A 39 3.27 -14.49 -7.36
N ILE A 40 3.03 -13.43 -6.60
CA ILE A 40 2.86 -13.47 -5.14
C ILE A 40 1.67 -14.35 -4.79
N ARG A 41 0.52 -14.17 -5.47
CA ARG A 41 -0.69 -14.97 -5.26
C ARG A 41 -0.52 -16.43 -5.65
N GLU A 42 0.11 -16.73 -6.78
CA GLU A 42 0.37 -18.11 -7.22
C GLU A 42 1.44 -18.78 -6.35
N ARG A 43 2.48 -18.05 -5.92
CA ARG A 43 3.43 -18.57 -4.92
C ARG A 43 2.74 -18.85 -3.58
N GLN A 44 1.81 -17.99 -3.15
CA GLN A 44 0.97 -18.25 -1.98
C GLN A 44 0.07 -19.48 -2.19
N LYS A 45 -0.56 -19.65 -3.36
CA LYS A 45 -1.33 -20.86 -3.70
C LYS A 45 -0.49 -22.13 -3.66
N LEU A 46 0.74 -22.08 -4.18
CA LEU A 46 1.71 -23.19 -4.10
C LEU A 46 2.11 -23.50 -2.65
N CYS A 47 2.16 -22.50 -1.76
CA CYS A 47 2.32 -22.71 -0.32
C CYS A 47 1.08 -23.34 0.34
N LEU A 48 -0.13 -23.03 -0.15
CA LEU A 48 -1.42 -23.51 0.38
C LEU A 48 -1.76 -24.96 -0.03
N ALA A 49 -1.13 -25.48 -1.10
CA ALA A 49 -1.23 -26.89 -1.52
C ALA A 49 -0.37 -27.87 -0.67
N GLY A 50 0.13 -27.44 0.49
CA GLY A 50 0.73 -28.33 1.49
C GLY A 50 2.23 -28.61 1.37
N CYS A 51 3.00 -27.82 0.61
CA CYS A 51 4.46 -27.99 0.50
C CYS A 51 5.32 -26.85 1.08
N CYS A 52 4.75 -25.83 1.75
CA CYS A 52 5.56 -24.78 2.39
C CYS A 52 5.20 -24.56 3.86
N SER A 53 6.24 -24.45 4.68
CA SER A 53 6.20 -24.27 6.12
C SER A 53 5.48 -22.99 6.52
N ARG A 54 4.17 -23.07 6.85
CA ARG A 54 3.30 -22.24 7.71
C ARG A 54 3.37 -20.69 7.74
N ASN A 55 4.33 -20.03 7.11
CA ASN A 55 4.46 -18.60 6.96
C ASN A 55 4.77 -18.31 5.48
N SER A 56 4.29 -17.21 4.92
CA SER A 56 4.90 -16.62 3.71
C SER A 56 6.41 -16.47 4.00
N PRO A 57 7.33 -17.27 3.42
CA PRO A 57 8.57 -17.53 4.14
C PRO A 57 9.44 -16.29 4.33
N ASN A 58 9.33 -15.24 3.51
CA ASN A 58 10.18 -14.05 3.58
C ASN A 58 9.52 -12.77 3.00
N LEU A 59 8.19 -12.60 3.07
CA LEU A 59 7.60 -11.34 2.59
C LEU A 59 7.91 -10.22 3.60
N THR A 60 9.00 -9.50 3.35
CA THR A 60 9.45 -8.36 4.16
C THR A 60 9.04 -7.02 3.57
N TYR A 61 8.69 -6.99 2.28
CA TYR A 61 8.33 -5.77 1.57
C TYR A 61 7.10 -6.04 0.69
N LEU A 62 6.06 -5.22 0.84
CA LEU A 62 4.85 -5.26 0.04
C LEU A 62 4.57 -3.86 -0.50
N PHE A 63 4.59 -3.75 -1.83
CA PHE A 63 4.15 -2.57 -2.56
C PHE A 63 2.91 -2.94 -3.36
N VAL A 64 1.87 -2.12 -3.24
CA VAL A 64 0.68 -2.21 -4.09
C VAL A 64 0.40 -0.80 -4.59
N GLY A 65 0.37 -0.62 -5.90
CA GLY A 65 0.07 0.69 -6.44
C GLY A 65 -0.52 0.72 -7.85
N GLU A 66 -0.94 1.92 -8.25
CA GLU A 66 -1.45 2.27 -9.58
C GLU A 66 -2.64 1.40 -10.03
N ASN A 67 -3.53 1.06 -9.10
CA ASN A 67 -4.66 0.18 -9.37
C ASN A 67 -5.99 0.81 -9.00
N LYS A 68 -6.78 1.12 -10.04
CA LYS A 68 -8.05 1.83 -9.93
C LYS A 68 -9.25 0.96 -9.56
N HIS A 69 -9.06 -0.35 -9.40
CA HIS A 69 -10.16 -1.31 -9.23
C HIS A 69 -10.00 -2.23 -8.03
N ILE A 70 -8.83 -2.25 -7.38
CA ILE A 70 -8.60 -3.14 -6.24
C ILE A 70 -9.35 -2.60 -5.02
N GLU A 71 -10.28 -3.40 -4.52
CA GLU A 71 -11.02 -3.09 -3.29
C GLU A 71 -10.39 -3.73 -2.05
N GLU A 72 -9.73 -4.87 -2.25
CA GLU A 72 -9.09 -5.65 -1.19
C GLU A 72 -7.75 -6.23 -1.63
N ILE A 73 -6.73 -6.15 -0.78
CA ILE A 73 -5.43 -6.80 -1.05
C ILE A 73 -5.54 -8.31 -0.82
N ILE A 74 -6.22 -8.73 0.24
CA ILE A 74 -6.48 -10.14 0.56
C ILE A 74 -7.95 -10.32 0.98
N SER A 75 -8.71 -11.08 0.19
CA SER A 75 -10.12 -11.45 0.47
C SER A 75 -10.23 -12.80 1.18
N VAL A 76 -11.02 -12.89 2.26
CA VAL A 76 -11.23 -14.11 3.07
C VAL A 76 -12.18 -15.10 2.44
N GLU A 77 -13.13 -14.65 1.62
CA GLU A 77 -14.05 -15.53 0.88
C GLU A 77 -13.28 -16.51 -0.03
N LYS A 78 -12.00 -16.22 -0.32
CA LYS A 78 -11.08 -17.07 -1.09
C LYS A 78 -10.12 -17.87 -0.19
N LEU A 79 -10.26 -17.78 1.13
CA LEU A 79 -9.55 -18.56 2.14
C LEU A 79 -10.36 -19.75 2.64
N ASP A 80 -11.66 -19.86 2.33
CA ASP A 80 -12.52 -20.98 2.78
C ASP A 80 -12.11 -22.36 2.20
N ASP A 81 -11.41 -22.38 1.06
CA ASP A 81 -10.79 -23.61 0.51
C ASP A 81 -9.51 -24.03 1.24
N VAL A 82 -8.98 -23.14 2.09
CA VAL A 82 -7.87 -23.42 2.98
C VAL A 82 -8.53 -23.75 4.32
N GLN A 83 -8.29 -24.93 4.88
CA GLN A 83 -8.73 -25.24 6.24
C GLN A 83 -7.99 -24.34 7.25
N VAL A 84 -8.37 -23.07 7.34
CA VAL A 84 -7.89 -22.11 8.34
C VAL A 84 -8.71 -22.36 9.60
N GLY A 85 -8.54 -23.56 10.16
CA GLY A 85 -8.92 -23.90 11.53
C GLY A 85 -7.89 -23.39 12.55
N ASP A 86 -6.94 -22.57 12.13
CA ASP A 86 -5.89 -22.02 12.97
C ASP A 86 -6.14 -20.51 13.13
N GLU A 87 -6.62 -20.13 14.31
CA GLU A 87 -6.91 -18.73 14.69
C GLU A 87 -5.68 -17.80 14.57
N ASN A 88 -4.49 -18.37 14.35
CA ASN A 88 -3.20 -17.71 14.38
C ASN A 88 -2.54 -17.49 13.00
N PHE A 89 -3.26 -17.70 11.88
CA PHE A 89 -2.71 -17.42 10.56
C PHE A 89 -2.49 -15.92 10.33
N ASN A 90 -1.23 -15.54 10.09
CA ASN A 90 -0.85 -14.15 9.81
C ASN A 90 0.10 -14.09 8.60
N PRO A 91 -0.39 -13.66 7.42
CA PRO A 91 0.42 -13.61 6.19
C PRO A 91 1.51 -12.52 6.23
N PHE A 92 1.42 -11.56 7.15
CA PHE A 92 2.30 -10.38 7.25
C PHE A 92 3.28 -10.45 8.43
N PHE A 93 3.44 -11.61 9.06
CA PHE A 93 4.26 -11.76 10.26
C PHE A 93 5.71 -11.26 10.10
N LYS A 94 6.31 -11.44 8.91
CA LYS A 94 7.67 -10.97 8.58
C LYS A 94 7.71 -9.65 7.81
N LEU A 95 6.57 -9.00 7.61
CA LEU A 95 6.50 -7.77 6.82
C LEU A 95 7.17 -6.62 7.56
N GLU A 96 8.11 -5.97 6.89
CA GLU A 96 8.86 -4.82 7.41
C GLU A 96 8.38 -3.51 6.77
N TYR A 97 8.00 -3.56 5.48
CA TYR A 97 7.60 -2.40 4.69
C TYR A 97 6.28 -2.66 3.96
N LEU A 98 5.33 -1.75 4.11
CA LEU A 98 4.04 -1.77 3.43
C LEU A 98 3.81 -0.42 2.73
N ILE A 99 3.77 -0.40 1.42
CA ILE A 99 3.60 0.83 0.64
C ILE A 99 2.38 0.69 -0.26
N LEU A 100 1.46 1.65 -0.13
CA LEU A 100 0.21 1.73 -0.87
C LEU A 100 0.16 3.07 -1.61
N ASP A 101 0.05 3.02 -2.92
CA ASP A 101 0.11 4.23 -3.76
C ASP A 101 -0.94 4.21 -4.88
N GLU A 102 -1.74 5.26 -5.01
CA GLU A 102 -2.75 5.37 -6.08
C GLU A 102 -3.74 4.21 -6.16
N LEU A 103 -4.39 3.92 -5.03
CA LEU A 103 -5.43 2.88 -4.92
C LEU A 103 -6.78 3.52 -4.55
N PRO A 104 -7.47 4.17 -5.51
CA PRO A 104 -8.68 4.95 -5.22
C PRO A 104 -9.84 4.13 -4.67
N GLU A 105 -9.94 2.85 -5.01
CA GLU A 105 -11.05 1.97 -4.58
C GLU A 105 -10.68 1.03 -3.42
N LEU A 106 -9.44 1.09 -2.90
CA LEU A 106 -8.98 0.18 -1.85
C LEU A 106 -9.70 0.49 -0.53
N LYS A 107 -10.46 -0.49 -0.03
CA LYS A 107 -11.24 -0.37 1.21
C LYS A 107 -10.59 -1.13 2.37
N SER A 108 -9.95 -2.25 2.07
CA SER A 108 -9.38 -3.14 3.10
C SER A 108 -8.09 -3.81 2.64
N ILE A 109 -7.14 -3.97 3.56
CA ILE A 109 -5.92 -4.75 3.32
C ILE A 109 -6.14 -6.20 3.73
N TYR A 110 -6.73 -6.38 4.91
CA TYR A 110 -7.03 -7.67 5.51
C TYR A 110 -8.27 -7.51 6.41
N PRO A 111 -9.19 -8.49 6.43
CA PRO A 111 -10.45 -8.48 7.22
C PRO A 111 -10.29 -8.25 8.73
N LYS A 112 -9.15 -8.63 9.31
CA LYS A 112 -8.92 -8.80 10.74
C LYS A 112 -7.69 -8.00 11.13
N ALA A 113 -7.68 -7.47 12.35
CA ALA A 113 -6.46 -6.92 12.92
C ALA A 113 -5.44 -8.05 13.12
N LEU A 114 -4.18 -7.78 12.76
CA LEU A 114 -3.06 -8.70 12.85
C LEU A 114 -1.90 -8.04 13.61
N SER A 115 -0.99 -8.88 14.12
CA SER A 115 0.28 -8.42 14.66
C SER A 115 1.32 -8.26 13.56
N PHE A 116 2.03 -7.15 13.50
CA PHE A 116 3.14 -6.96 12.56
C PHE A 116 4.46 -6.81 13.32
N PRO A 117 5.01 -7.91 13.87
CA PRO A 117 6.15 -7.82 14.79
C PRO A 117 7.44 -7.32 14.14
N SER A 118 7.56 -7.44 12.81
CA SER A 118 8.75 -7.00 12.06
C SER A 118 8.59 -5.63 11.40
N LEU A 119 7.44 -4.97 11.58
CA LEU A 119 7.11 -3.74 10.86
C LEU A 119 8.07 -2.61 11.21
N LYS A 120 8.50 -1.90 10.17
CA LYS A 120 9.36 -0.73 10.27
C LYS A 120 8.67 0.49 9.69
N ARG A 121 7.98 0.34 8.56
CA ARG A 121 7.39 1.48 7.85
C ARG A 121 6.12 1.14 7.08
N ILE A 122 5.17 2.05 7.13
CA ILE A 122 3.97 2.06 6.28
C ILE A 122 3.96 3.38 5.51
N GLU A 123 3.66 3.32 4.22
CA GLU A 123 3.39 4.50 3.42
C GLU A 123 2.02 4.37 2.74
N VAL A 124 1.19 5.42 2.83
CA VAL A 124 -0.15 5.46 2.22
C VAL A 124 -0.33 6.78 1.48
N TYR A 125 -0.41 6.70 0.15
CA TYR A 125 -0.61 7.85 -0.72
C TYR A 125 -1.80 7.62 -1.65
N LYS A 126 -2.65 8.65 -1.84
CA LYS A 126 -3.76 8.60 -2.81
C LYS A 126 -4.65 7.35 -2.67
N CYS A 127 -4.91 6.93 -1.43
CA CYS A 127 -5.80 5.81 -1.08
C CYS A 127 -7.02 6.31 -0.28
N PRO A 128 -7.89 7.15 -0.87
CA PRO A 128 -8.96 7.87 -0.15
C PRO A 128 -10.01 6.98 0.51
N GLN A 129 -10.22 5.76 0.03
CA GLN A 129 -11.22 4.84 0.58
C GLN A 129 -10.66 3.93 1.68
N LEU A 130 -9.34 3.87 1.85
CA LEU A 130 -8.71 3.01 2.84
C LEU A 130 -8.79 3.69 4.21
N LYS A 131 -9.77 3.33 5.03
CA LYS A 131 -9.94 3.97 6.35
C LYS A 131 -9.38 3.17 7.50
N LYS A 132 -9.14 1.87 7.31
CA LYS A 132 -8.68 0.97 8.37
C LYS A 132 -7.43 0.23 7.94
N LEU A 133 -6.44 0.21 8.83
CA LEU A 133 -5.29 -0.67 8.71
C LEU A 133 -5.53 -1.93 9.55
N PRO A 134 -5.05 -3.11 9.12
CA PRO A 134 -5.18 -4.35 9.87
C PRO A 134 -4.19 -4.42 11.04
N LEU A 135 -3.95 -3.32 11.76
CA LEU A 135 -2.99 -3.21 12.86
C LEU A 135 -3.68 -3.41 14.21
N ASN A 136 -3.00 -4.11 15.10
CA ASN A 136 -3.29 -4.10 16.53
C ASN A 136 -2.17 -3.40 17.32
N SER A 137 -2.41 -3.13 18.61
CA SER A 137 -1.45 -2.46 19.51
C SER A 137 -0.05 -3.10 19.55
N SER A 138 0.07 -4.43 19.37
CA SER A 138 1.36 -5.14 19.34
C SER A 138 2.23 -4.79 18.13
N SER A 139 1.64 -4.21 17.09
CA SER A 139 2.30 -3.93 15.82
C SER A 139 3.18 -2.68 15.84
N ALA A 140 3.05 -1.82 16.85
CA ALA A 140 3.78 -0.54 16.90
C ALA A 140 5.27 -0.68 17.24
N ASN A 141 5.74 -1.90 17.59
CA ASN A 141 7.15 -2.20 17.89
C ASN A 141 7.80 -1.20 18.85
N GLY A 142 7.08 -0.82 19.92
CA GLY A 142 7.53 0.17 20.90
C GLY A 142 7.61 1.61 20.36
N GLY A 143 6.77 1.96 19.37
CA GLY A 143 6.72 3.29 18.77
C GLY A 143 7.82 3.56 17.73
N LYS A 144 8.46 2.50 17.21
CA LYS A 144 9.55 2.61 16.23
C LYS A 144 9.09 2.49 14.78
N VAL A 145 7.79 2.26 14.56
CA VAL A 145 7.22 2.20 13.23
C VAL A 145 7.04 3.62 12.71
N GLU A 146 7.37 3.86 11.46
CA GLU A 146 7.04 5.11 10.76
C GLU A 146 5.79 4.89 9.90
N ILE A 147 4.79 5.76 10.01
CA ILE A 147 3.63 5.79 9.13
C ILE A 147 3.64 7.12 8.39
N GLU A 148 4.05 7.08 7.12
CA GLU A 148 4.01 8.24 6.24
C GLU A 148 2.71 8.27 5.45
N ALA A 149 1.92 9.34 5.60
CA ALA A 149 0.65 9.47 4.89
C ALA A 149 0.20 10.94 4.77
N GLU A 150 -0.87 11.17 4.01
CA GLU A 150 -1.53 12.47 3.96
C GLU A 150 -2.18 12.82 5.31
N GLU A 151 -2.05 14.08 5.76
CA GLU A 151 -2.64 14.52 7.04
C GLU A 151 -4.16 14.34 7.11
N ARG A 152 -4.86 14.51 5.97
CA ARG A 152 -6.31 14.33 5.89
C ARG A 152 -6.67 12.87 6.11
N TRP A 153 -5.95 11.98 5.42
CA TRP A 153 -6.09 10.55 5.60
C TRP A 153 -5.85 10.15 7.06
N TRP A 154 -4.75 10.60 7.67
CA TRP A 154 -4.42 10.27 9.06
C TRP A 154 -5.50 10.68 10.07
N LYS A 155 -6.20 11.78 9.84
CA LYS A 155 -7.32 12.24 10.69
C LYS A 155 -8.54 11.34 10.59
N ASP A 156 -8.73 10.71 9.43
CA ASP A 156 -9.89 9.88 9.13
C ASP A 156 -9.63 8.38 9.39
N VAL A 157 -8.40 7.99 9.77
CA VAL A 157 -8.05 6.60 10.08
C VAL A 157 -8.86 6.08 11.27
N GLU A 158 -9.53 4.96 11.06
CA GLU A 158 -10.22 4.16 12.05
C GLU A 158 -9.26 3.12 12.64
N TRP A 159 -9.13 3.12 13.97
CA TRP A 159 -8.28 2.20 14.72
C TRP A 159 -9.12 1.09 15.34
N GLU A 160 -8.50 -0.06 15.62
CA GLU A 160 -9.19 -1.18 16.28
C GLU A 160 -9.72 -0.79 17.66
N ASP A 161 -8.92 -0.06 18.43
CA ASP A 161 -9.27 0.44 19.76
C ASP A 161 -8.44 1.70 20.11
N ASP A 162 -8.84 2.40 21.18
CA ASP A 162 -8.16 3.62 21.65
C ASP A 162 -6.70 3.37 22.06
N SER A 163 -6.38 2.16 22.51
CA SER A 163 -5.02 1.77 22.89
C SER A 163 -4.12 1.73 21.66
N THR A 164 -4.58 1.12 20.57
CA THR A 164 -3.90 1.03 19.29
C THR A 164 -3.69 2.43 18.71
N LYS A 165 -4.73 3.28 18.72
CA LYS A 165 -4.61 4.69 18.30
C LYS A 165 -3.53 5.43 19.09
N THR A 166 -3.53 5.32 20.42
CA THR A 166 -2.56 6.00 21.28
C THR A 166 -1.14 5.50 21.02
N THR A 167 -0.98 4.20 20.78
CA THR A 167 0.32 3.57 20.53
C THR A 167 0.93 4.03 19.20
N PHE A 168 0.11 4.24 18.17
CA PHE A 168 0.56 4.67 16.85
C PHE A 168 0.57 6.18 16.64
N LEU A 169 -0.02 6.96 17.55
CA LEU A 169 0.03 8.43 17.49
C LEU A 169 1.44 9.02 17.26
N PRO A 170 2.51 8.57 17.97
CA PRO A 170 3.87 9.07 17.74
C PRO A 170 4.53 8.55 16.45
N CYS A 171 3.92 7.57 15.77
CA CYS A 171 4.48 6.95 14.57
C CYS A 171 4.21 7.78 13.30
N PHE A 172 3.32 8.77 13.35
CA PHE A 172 2.89 9.52 12.17
C PHE A 172 3.97 10.49 11.66
N VAL A 173 4.23 10.41 10.37
CA VAL A 173 5.07 11.34 9.62
C VAL A 173 4.20 11.94 8.50
N PRO A 174 3.94 13.26 8.49
CA PRO A 174 3.16 13.86 7.41
C PRO A 174 3.95 13.79 6.10
N SER A 175 3.30 13.28 5.06
CA SER A 175 3.89 13.19 3.73
C SER A 175 4.27 14.57 3.19
N ARG A 176 5.46 14.67 2.58
CA ARG A 176 5.98 15.93 2.04
C ARG A 176 5.41 16.27 0.65
N HIS A 177 4.68 15.35 0.06
CA HIS A 177 4.11 15.51 -1.28
C HIS A 177 2.78 16.25 -1.20
N ARG A 178 2.86 17.58 -1.30
CA ARG A 178 1.69 18.41 -1.66
C ARG A 178 1.47 18.24 -3.16
N TYR A 179 0.53 17.37 -3.53
CA TYR A 179 -0.04 17.36 -4.88
C TYR A 179 -0.97 18.56 -5.07
#